data_AF-A0A1D6HDF5-F1
#
_entry.id   AF-A0A1D6HDF5-F1
#
_cell.length_a   1.000
_cell.length_b   1.000
_cell.length_c   1.000
_cell.angle_alpha   90.00
_cell.angle_beta   90.00
_cell.angle_gamma   90.00
#
_symmetry.space_group_name_H-M   'P 1'
#
loop_
_entity.id
_entity.type
_entity.pdbx_description
1 polymer ?
#
loop_
_entity_poly.entity_id
_entity_poly.type
_entity_poly.pdbx_seq_one_letter_code
_entity_poly.pdbx_strand_id
1 'polypeptide(L)'
;MNLLKIHMMICICIPSVLLRVITGCGSEGTGKGKIKRSVIELAEKEHIEWREENSGTVALRLGGPREYRFLEHESDSDQVGNFNID
;
A
#
# COMPACT_ATOMS: atom_id res chain seq x y z
N MET A 1 -13.69 -5.26 -20.55
CA MET A 1 -12.91 -5.45 -19.30
C MET A 1 -13.72 -6.30 -18.35
N ASN A 2 -13.24 -7.49 -17.97
CA ASN A 2 -13.96 -8.39 -17.05
C ASN A 2 -14.10 -7.74 -15.66
N LEU A 3 -15.20 -8.00 -14.94
CA LEU A 3 -15.46 -7.46 -13.60
C LEU A 3 -14.30 -7.75 -12.62
N LEU A 4 -13.66 -8.91 -12.75
CA LEU A 4 -12.46 -9.28 -12.00
C LEU A 4 -11.28 -8.32 -12.22
N LYS A 5 -11.05 -7.87 -13.46
CA LYS A 5 -9.97 -6.91 -13.78
C LYS A 5 -10.25 -5.54 -13.14
N ILE A 6 -11.51 -5.11 -13.13
CA ILE A 6 -11.93 -3.86 -12.47
C ILE A 6 -11.79 -3.96 -10.94
N HIS A 7 -12.21 -5.08 -10.36
CA HIS A 7 -12.07 -5.34 -8.92
C HIS A 7 -10.61 -5.33 -8.48
N MET A 8 -9.75 -6.05 -9.20
CA MET A 8 -8.30 -6.04 -8.98
C MET A 8 -7.73 -4.63 -9.11
N MET A 9 -8.11 -3.87 -10.14
CA MET A 9 -7.65 -2.49 -10.34
C MET A 9 -8.01 -1.57 -9.17
N ILE A 10 -9.22 -1.64 -8.62
CA ILE A 10 -9.63 -0.79 -7.49
C ILE A 10 -8.85 -1.14 -6.21
N CYS A 11 -8.65 -2.41 -5.91
CA CYS A 11 -7.93 -2.85 -4.71
C CYS A 11 -6.43 -2.60 -4.78
N ILE A 12 -5.87 -2.56 -6.00
CA ILE A 12 -4.44 -2.52 -6.24
C ILE A 12 -3.96 -1.09 -6.61
N CYS A 13 -4.78 -0.31 -7.30
CA CYS A 13 -4.44 1.06 -7.76
C CYS A 13 -4.79 2.15 -6.73
N ILE A 14 -5.28 1.78 -5.55
CA ILE A 14 -5.29 2.67 -4.37
C ILE A 14 -4.19 2.21 -3.39
N PRO A 15 -2.91 2.12 -3.80
CA PRO A 15 -1.87 2.02 -2.80
C PRO A 15 -1.83 3.38 -2.10
N SER A 16 -2.15 3.42 -0.81
CA SER A 16 -1.77 4.55 0.04
C SER A 16 -0.25 4.59 0.08
N VAL A 17 0.37 5.20 -0.95
CA VAL A 17 1.82 5.31 -1.11
C VAL A 17 2.46 6.03 0.08
N LEU A 18 1.67 6.83 0.80
CA LEU A 18 2.09 7.56 1.98
C LEU A 18 1.07 7.41 3.11
N LEU A 19 1.52 6.93 4.27
CA LEU A 19 0.76 6.88 5.51
C LEU A 19 1.34 7.89 6.51
N ARG A 20 0.52 8.83 6.99
CA ARG A 20 0.91 9.76 8.06
C ARG A 20 0.49 9.19 9.41
N VAL A 21 1.45 9.09 10.31
CA VAL A 21 1.25 8.59 11.67
C VAL A 21 1.46 9.74 12.64
N ILE A 22 0.40 10.09 13.38
CA ILE A 22 0.45 11.13 14.43
C ILE A 22 0.87 10.45 15.73
N THR A 23 2.09 10.73 16.18
CA THR A 23 2.70 10.15 17.39
C THR A 23 2.65 11.09 18.58
N GLY A 24 2.33 12.37 18.33
CA GLY A 24 2.40 13.45 19.32
C GLY A 24 3.83 13.91 19.60
N CYS A 25 3.98 15.11 20.18
CA CYS A 25 5.29 15.74 20.40
C CYS A 25 6.02 15.27 21.69
N GLY A 26 5.41 14.39 22.48
CA GLY A 26 5.92 14.00 23.79
C GLY A 26 5.80 15.10 24.86
N SER A 27 6.16 14.79 26.11
CA SER A 27 6.06 15.70 27.25
C SER A 27 6.97 16.92 27.14
N GLU A 28 8.12 16.79 26.47
CA GLU A 28 9.10 17.87 26.26
C GLU A 28 8.88 18.62 24.94
N GLY A 29 7.89 18.22 24.12
CA GLY A 29 7.63 18.82 22.81
C GLY A 29 8.67 18.50 21.73
N THR A 30 9.72 17.75 22.05
CA THR A 30 10.85 17.45 21.15
C THR A 30 10.57 16.35 20.12
N GLY A 31 9.40 15.70 20.20
CA GLY A 31 9.05 14.58 19.34
C GLY A 31 9.72 13.25 19.69
N LYS A 32 10.58 13.19 20.71
CA LYS A 32 11.34 11.97 21.07
C LYS A 32 10.57 10.99 21.97
N GLY A 33 9.24 11.02 21.90
CA GLY A 33 8.37 10.18 22.71
C GLY A 33 8.51 8.68 22.39
N LYS A 34 8.15 7.83 23.35
CA LYS A 34 8.19 6.36 23.20
C LYS A 34 7.41 5.89 21.96
N ILE A 35 6.24 6.47 21.72
CA ILE A 35 5.38 6.13 20.57
C ILE A 35 6.11 6.40 19.24
N LYS A 36 6.69 7.60 19.06
CA LYS A 36 7.39 7.93 17.82
C LYS A 36 8.56 7.00 17.56
N ARG A 37 9.32 6.68 18.60
CA ARG A 37 10.44 5.73 18.52
C ARG A 37 9.97 4.35 18.10
N SER A 38 8.95 3.79 18.74
CA SER A 38 8.44 2.47 18.39
C SER A 38 7.87 2.39 16.97
N VAL A 39 7.25 3.47 16.46
CA VAL A 39 6.81 3.55 15.06
C VAL A 39 8.00 3.53 14.10
N ILE A 40 9.06 4.29 14.40
CA ILE A 40 10.29 4.33 13.60
C ILE A 40 10.99 2.97 13.61
N GLU A 41 11.18 2.37 14.79
CA GLU A 41 11.81 1.05 14.94
C GLU A 41 11.06 -0.03 14.15
N LEU A 42 9.72 0.02 14.15
CA LEU A 42 8.91 -0.88 13.34
C LEU A 42 9.10 -0.62 11.83
N ALA A 43 9.10 0.64 11.40
CA ALA A 43 9.32 0.99 10.01
C ALA A 43 10.69 0.50 9.52
N GLU A 44 11.75 0.69 10.32
CA GLU A 44 13.09 0.22 10.02
C GLU A 44 13.17 -1.31 9.95
N LYS A 45 12.55 -2.01 10.91
CA LYS A 45 12.48 -3.47 10.95
C LYS A 45 11.81 -4.06 9.72
N GLU A 46 10.74 -3.43 9.25
CA GLU A 46 9.97 -3.89 8.08
C GLU A 46 10.50 -3.33 6.75
N HIS A 47 11.65 -2.65 6.76
CA HIS A 47 12.27 -2.01 5.59
C HIS A 47 11.34 -0.99 4.88
N ILE A 48 10.52 -0.29 5.66
CA ILE A 48 9.63 0.77 5.21
C ILE A 48 10.38 2.10 5.29
N GLU A 49 10.50 2.79 4.16
CA GLU A 49 11.05 4.14 4.13
C GLU A 49 10.17 5.11 4.93
N TRP A 50 10.79 5.95 5.74
CA TRP A 50 10.09 6.91 6.57
C TRP A 50 10.81 8.25 6.61
N ARG A 51 10.07 9.30 6.94
CA ARG A 51 10.63 10.62 7.27
C ARG A 51 9.83 11.27 8.38
N GLU A 52 10.52 12.07 9.20
CA GLU A 52 9.85 12.98 10.11
C GLU A 52 9.27 14.16 9.33
N GLU A 53 7.97 14.45 9.50
CA GLU A 53 7.35 15.65 8.91
C GLU A 53 7.33 16.82 9.88
N ASN A 54 7.15 16.53 11.17
CA ASN A 54 7.29 17.46 12.27
C ASN A 54 7.50 16.68 13.59
N SER A 55 7.67 17.41 14.70
CA SER A 55 7.90 16.81 16.02
C SER A 55 6.85 15.77 16.42
N GLY A 56 5.60 15.89 15.96
CA GLY A 56 4.50 14.98 16.28
C GLY A 56 4.09 13.99 15.19
N THR A 57 4.72 14.00 14.01
CA THR A 57 4.25 13.23 12.84
C THR A 57 5.39 12.55 12.10
N VAL A 58 5.18 11.29 11.73
CA VAL A 58 6.05 10.49 10.86
C VAL A 58 5.28 10.11 9.60
N ALA A 59 5.88 10.30 8.43
CA ALA A 59 5.34 9.79 7.16
C ALA A 59 6.05 8.49 6.78
N LEU A 60 5.28 7.44 6.50
CA LEU A 60 5.74 6.13 6.06
C LEU A 60 5.42 5.95 4.57
N ARG A 61 6.36 5.41 3.80
CA ARG A 61 6.16 5.06 2.39
C ARG A 61 5.84 3.58 2.27
N LEU A 62 4.55 3.25 2.19
CA LEU A 62 4.08 1.85 2.17
C LEU A 62 4.27 1.16 0.81
N GLY A 63 4.65 1.92 -0.22
CA GLY A 63 4.91 1.40 -1.56
C GLY A 63 5.29 2.51 -2.55
N GLY A 64 5.71 2.11 -3.74
CA GLY A 64 5.96 2.99 -4.88
C GLY A 64 4.96 2.73 -6.02
N PRO A 65 5.05 3.50 -7.12
CA PRO A 65 4.31 3.19 -8.34
C PRO A 65 4.61 1.74 -8.74
N ARG A 66 3.57 0.90 -8.82
CA ARG A 66 3.70 -0.47 -9.33
C ARG A 66 3.12 -0.51 -10.73
N GLU A 67 3.89 -1.07 -11.65
CA GLU A 67 3.43 -1.38 -13.00
C GLU A 67 2.65 -2.69 -12.97
N TYR A 68 1.43 -2.66 -13.50
CA TYR A 68 0.52 -3.80 -13.50
C TYR A 68 0.24 -4.25 -14.94
N ARG A 69 0.96 -5.28 -15.39
CA ARG A 69 0.84 -5.81 -16.77
C ARG A 69 -0.47 -6.60 -17.02
N PHE A 70 -1.23 -6.93 -15.97
CA PHE A 70 -2.49 -7.69 -16.10
C PHE A 70 -3.61 -6.92 -16.82
N LEU A 71 -3.48 -5.58 -16.93
CA LEU A 71 -4.40 -4.74 -17.70
C LEU A 71 -4.21 -4.88 -19.21
N GLU A 72 -2.99 -5.22 -19.64
CA GLU A 72 -2.59 -5.25 -21.05
C GLU A 72 -2.91 -6.58 -21.74
N HIS A 73 -3.14 -7.64 -20.96
CA HIS A 73 -3.47 -8.93 -21.52
C HIS A 73 -4.98 -9.00 -21.81
N GLU A 74 -5.37 -8.95 -23.09
CA GLU A 74 -6.68 -9.45 -23.48
C GLU A 74 -6.74 -10.94 -23.12
N SER A 75 -7.80 -11.32 -22.41
CA SER A 75 -7.96 -12.67 -21.90
C SER A 75 -7.90 -13.67 -23.06
N ASP A 76 -7.23 -14.81 -22.89
CA ASP A 76 -7.33 -15.93 -23.84
C ASP A 76 -8.80 -16.14 -24.15
N SER A 77 -9.16 -16.05 -25.42
CA SER A 77 -10.52 -16.21 -25.91
C SER A 77 -11.10 -17.49 -25.32
N ASP A 78 -12.21 -17.36 -24.59
CA ASP A 78 -13.03 -18.50 -24.16
C ASP A 78 -13.45 -19.26 -25.42
N GLN A 79 -12.66 -20.26 -25.83
CA GLN A 79 -13.12 -21.25 -26.77
C GLN A 79 -14.28 -21.95 -26.07
N VAL A 80 -15.50 -21.67 -26.54
CA VAL A 80 -16.71 -22.38 -26.17
C VAL A 80 -16.49 -23.85 -26.53
N GLY A 81 -15.92 -24.60 -25.59
CA GLY A 81 -15.96 -26.04 -25.62
C GLY A 81 -17.42 -26.42 -25.42
N ASN A 82 -18.06 -26.92 -26.47
CA ASN A 82 -19.36 -27.56 -26.38
C ASN A 82 -19.23 -28.74 -25.38
N PHE A 83 -19.64 -28.52 -24.13
CA PHE A 83 -19.92 -29.61 -23.22
C PHE A 83 -21.25 -30.23 -23.65
N ASN A 84 -21.19 -31.18 -24.57
CA ASN A 84 -22.27 -32.14 -24.76
C ASN A 84 -22.29 -33.03 -23.51
N ILE A 85 -23.36 -32.91 -22.74
CA ILE A 85 -23.73 -33.89 -21.72
C ILE A 85 -24.56 -34.94 -22.46
N ASP A 86 -23.96 -36.11 -22.68
CA ASP A 86 -24.71 -37.36 -22.91
C ASP A 86 -25.18 -37.92 -21.55
#